data_AF-A0A5R8PFZ4-F1
#
_entry.id   AF-A0A5R8PFZ4-F1
#
_cell.length_a   1.000
_cell.length_b   1.000
_cell.length_c   1.000
_cell.angle_alpha   90.00
_cell.angle_beta   90.00
_cell.angle_gamma   90.00
#
_symmetry.space_group_name_H-M   'P 1'
#
loop_
_entity.id
_entity.type
_entity.pdbx_description
1 polymer ?
#
loop_
_entity_poly.entity_id
_entity_poly.type
_entity_poly.pdbx_seq_one_letter_code
_entity_poly.pdbx_strand_id
1 'polypeptide(L)'
;MLDRDSTPEVLRPVKAYVHAMTSGAGQVGATVGGFTLPCRPSSSLDHALVGELDWITETFGNAVRSCLGRAEVALREAVDGTNAHDIADILGAAAVRSHGPA
;
A
#
# COMPACT_ATOMS: atom_id res chain seq x y z
N MET A 1 21.52 11.53 25.25
CA MET A 1 21.39 11.33 23.79
C MET A 1 20.08 10.60 23.59
N LEU A 2 19.07 11.23 22.98
CA LEU A 2 17.82 10.53 22.67
C LEU A 2 18.13 9.57 21.52
N ASP A 3 17.90 8.28 21.74
CA ASP A 3 17.85 7.30 20.65
C ASP A 3 16.63 7.66 19.81
N ARG A 4 16.87 8.20 18.62
CA ARG A 4 15.83 8.71 17.73
C ARG A 4 15.93 7.90 16.46
N ASP A 5 14.87 7.16 16.18
CA ASP A 5 14.77 6.32 15.00
C ASP A 5 15.16 7.11 13.75
N SER A 6 16.14 6.59 13.04
CA SER A 6 16.63 7.23 11.82
C SER A 6 15.56 7.18 10.71
N THR A 7 15.61 8.11 9.75
CA THR A 7 14.73 8.12 8.56
C THR A 7 14.54 6.72 7.91
N PRO A 8 15.60 5.91 7.71
CA PRO A 8 15.47 4.54 7.23
C PRO A 8 14.65 3.60 8.14
N GLU A 9 14.71 3.79 9.45
CA GLU A 9 14.02 2.98 10.46
C GLU A 9 12.52 3.24 10.47
N VAL A 10 12.11 4.50 10.34
CA VAL A 10 10.70 4.92 10.24
C VAL A 10 10.07 4.45 8.93
N LEU A 11 10.81 4.50 7.82
CA LEU A 11 10.29 4.08 6.51
C LEU A 11 10.25 2.55 6.32
N ARG A 12 11.07 1.79 7.06
CA ARG A 12 11.14 0.32 6.96
C ARG A 12 9.79 -0.39 7.17
N PRO A 13 9.03 -0.16 8.26
CA PRO A 13 7.74 -0.83 8.47
C PRO A 13 6.71 -0.45 7.39
N VAL A 14 6.73 0.80 6.92
CA VAL A 14 5.81 1.26 5.88
C VAL A 14 6.11 0.59 4.54
N LYS A 15 7.38 0.44 4.18
CA LYS A 15 7.81 -0.34 3.01
C LYS A 15 7.42 -1.82 3.13
N ALA A 16 7.56 -2.40 4.33
CA ALA A 16 7.12 -3.78 4.58
C ALA A 16 5.60 -3.93 4.42
N TYR A 17 4.82 -2.96 4.90
CA TYR A 17 3.38 -2.91 4.70
C TYR A 17 3.00 -2.83 3.21
N VAL A 18 3.64 -1.94 2.44
CA VAL A 18 3.42 -1.83 0.99
C VAL A 18 3.74 -3.15 0.29
N HIS A 19 4.86 -3.78 0.64
CA HIS A 19 5.22 -5.08 0.07
C HIS A 19 4.17 -6.16 0.38
N ALA A 20 3.69 -6.24 1.63
CA ALA A 20 2.66 -7.19 2.03
C ALA A 20 1.34 -6.97 1.27
N MET A 21 0.92 -5.70 1.11
CA MET A 21 -0.29 -5.36 0.36
C MET A 21 -0.16 -5.72 -1.12
N THR A 22 0.98 -5.43 -1.75
CA THR A 22 1.26 -5.80 -3.15
C THR A 22 1.30 -7.32 -3.34
N SER A 23 1.90 -8.05 -2.41
CA SER A 23 1.94 -9.52 -2.45
C SER A 23 0.54 -10.12 -2.33
N GLY A 24 -0.25 -9.68 -1.34
CA GLY A 24 -1.63 -10.13 -1.16
C GLY A 24 -2.52 -9.78 -2.34
N ALA A 25 -2.38 -8.58 -2.91
CA ALA A 25 -3.06 -8.18 -4.15
C ALA A 25 -2.74 -9.11 -5.32
N GLY A 26 -1.46 -9.47 -5.50
CA GLY A 26 -1.04 -10.42 -6.52
C GLY A 26 -1.63 -11.81 -6.33
N GLN A 27 -1.70 -12.30 -5.08
CA GLN A 27 -2.32 -13.58 -4.76
C GLN A 27 -3.83 -13.58 -5.07
N VAL A 28 -4.55 -12.54 -4.68
CA VAL A 28 -5.98 -12.40 -4.99
C VAL A 28 -6.20 -12.37 -6.49
N GLY A 29 -5.40 -11.59 -7.23
CA GLY A 29 -5.47 -11.54 -8.69
C GLY A 29 -5.24 -12.90 -9.35
N ALA A 30 -4.25 -13.66 -8.87
CA ALA A 30 -3.96 -15.00 -9.37
C ALA A 30 -5.09 -15.99 -9.07
N THR A 31 -5.68 -15.94 -7.87
CA THR A 31 -6.79 -16.82 -7.48
C THR A 31 -8.04 -16.53 -8.31
N VAL A 32 -8.43 -15.25 -8.42
CA VAL A 32 -9.64 -14.84 -9.13
C VAL A 32 -9.49 -15.04 -10.64
N GLY A 33 -8.33 -14.74 -11.21
CA GLY A 33 -8.03 -15.01 -12.63
C GLY A 33 -7.97 -16.50 -12.97
N GLY A 34 -7.86 -17.37 -11.97
CA GLY A 34 -7.93 -18.83 -12.14
C GLY A 34 -9.35 -19.39 -12.17
N PHE A 35 -10.38 -18.57 -11.87
CA PHE A 35 -11.76 -19.02 -11.98
C PHE A 35 -12.14 -19.20 -13.45
N THR A 36 -12.61 -20.40 -13.77
CA THR A 36 -13.06 -20.76 -15.12
C THR A 36 -14.43 -21.39 -15.02
N LEU A 37 -15.30 -21.04 -15.97
CA LEU A 37 -16.60 -21.68 -16.13
C LEU A 37 -16.50 -22.68 -17.28
N PRO A 38 -16.70 -23.98 -17.04
CA PRO A 38 -16.81 -24.95 -18.11
C PRO A 38 -18.11 -24.70 -18.88
N CYS A 39 -18.03 -23.95 -19.99
CA CYS A 39 -19.20 -23.57 -20.79
C CYS A 39 -19.90 -24.77 -21.43
N ARG A 40 -21.23 -24.86 -21.27
CA ARG A 40 -22.16 -25.50 -22.22
C ARG A 40 -22.92 -24.39 -22.97
N PRO A 41 -22.59 -24.16 -24.25
CA PRO A 41 -23.13 -23.02 -24.99
C PRO A 41 -24.62 -23.23 -25.30
N SER A 42 -25.52 -22.82 -24.40
CA SER A 42 -26.98 -22.61 -24.58
C SER A 42 -27.81 -22.62 -23.28
N SER A 43 -27.21 -22.82 -22.11
CA SER A 43 -27.95 -22.86 -20.84
C SER A 43 -28.13 -21.47 -20.21
N SER A 44 -29.34 -21.15 -19.73
CA SER A 44 -29.59 -19.94 -18.93
C SER A 44 -28.81 -19.92 -17.62
N LEU A 45 -28.49 -21.10 -17.08
CA LEU A 45 -27.62 -21.26 -15.90
C LEU A 45 -26.20 -20.77 -16.19
N ASP A 46 -25.67 -21.05 -17.38
CA ASP A 46 -24.31 -20.66 -17.75
C ASP A 46 -24.19 -19.14 -17.90
N HIS A 47 -25.21 -18.48 -18.45
CA HIS A 47 -25.26 -17.02 -18.50
C HIS A 47 -25.32 -16.38 -17.11
N ALA A 48 -26.08 -16.96 -16.17
CA ALA A 48 -26.12 -16.48 -14.79
C ALA A 48 -24.75 -16.66 -14.11
N LEU A 49 -24.11 -17.81 -14.29
CA LEU A 49 -22.79 -18.10 -13.73
C LEU A 49 -21.70 -17.18 -14.28
N VAL A 50 -21.75 -16.81 -15.57
CA VAL A 50 -20.84 -15.81 -16.15
C VAL A 50 -21.02 -14.46 -15.47
N GLY A 51 -22.26 -14.03 -15.24
CA GLY A 51 -22.53 -12.78 -14.50
C GLY A 51 -21.97 -12.81 -13.07
N GLU A 52 -22.08 -13.94 -12.37
CA GLU A 52 -21.48 -14.12 -11.05
C GLU A 52 -19.95 -14.10 -11.10
N LEU A 53 -19.34 -14.72 -12.12
CA LEU A 53 -17.88 -14.68 -12.31
C LEU A 53 -17.37 -13.26 -12.59
N ASP A 54 -18.08 -12.51 -13.42
CA ASP A 54 -17.77 -11.10 -13.69
C ASP A 54 -17.88 -10.26 -12.41
N TRP A 55 -18.96 -10.45 -11.64
CA TRP A 55 -19.16 -9.77 -10.37
C TRP A 55 -18.05 -10.08 -9.35
N ILE A 56 -17.66 -11.35 -9.21
CA ILE A 56 -16.53 -11.78 -8.35
C ILE A 56 -15.25 -11.07 -8.81
N THR A 57 -14.96 -11.10 -10.10
CA THR A 57 -13.75 -10.50 -10.69
C THR A 57 -13.68 -9.01 -10.43
N GLU A 58 -14.79 -8.31 -10.66
CA GLU A 58 -14.89 -6.87 -10.43
C GLU A 58 -14.77 -6.52 -8.94
N THR A 59 -15.46 -7.26 -8.06
CA THR A 59 -15.47 -7.00 -6.62
C THR A 59 -14.07 -7.15 -6.02
N PHE A 60 -13.39 -8.26 -6.31
CA PHE A 60 -12.03 -8.46 -5.82
C PHE A 60 -11.04 -7.49 -6.49
N GLY A 61 -11.21 -7.17 -7.77
CA GLY A 61 -10.42 -6.16 -8.46
C GLY A 61 -10.54 -4.77 -7.82
N ASN A 62 -11.76 -4.37 -7.43
CA ASN A 62 -12.02 -3.12 -6.71
C ASN A 62 -11.38 -3.11 -5.31
N ALA A 63 -11.53 -4.20 -4.56
CA ALA A 63 -10.91 -4.34 -3.24
C ALA A 63 -9.38 -4.26 -3.30
N VAL A 64 -8.76 -4.95 -4.27
CA VAL A 64 -7.31 -4.91 -4.50
C VAL A 64 -6.85 -3.48 -4.82
N ARG A 65 -7.51 -2.78 -5.75
CA ARG A 65 -7.18 -1.38 -6.08
C ARG A 65 -7.27 -0.48 -4.85
N SER A 66 -8.30 -0.65 -4.02
CA SER A 66 -8.47 0.13 -2.79
C SER A 66 -7.34 -0.12 -1.79
N CYS A 67 -6.97 -1.39 -1.55
CA CYS A 67 -5.88 -1.74 -0.65
C CYS A 67 -4.53 -1.19 -1.12
N LEU A 68 -4.23 -1.30 -2.41
CA LEU A 68 -3.00 -0.76 -2.99
C LEU A 68 -2.94 0.77 -2.88
N GLY A 69 -4.05 1.47 -3.17
CA GLY A 69 -4.13 2.91 -3.02
C GLY A 69 -3.89 3.37 -1.58
N ARG A 70 -4.43 2.65 -0.59
CA ARG A 70 -4.17 2.94 0.84
C ARG A 70 -2.69 2.73 1.21
N ALA A 71 -2.06 1.69 0.67
CA ALA A 71 -0.64 1.42 0.89
C ALA A 71 0.26 2.51 0.30
N GLU A 72 -0.08 3.00 -0.90
CA GLU A 72 0.63 4.09 -1.55
C GLU A 72 0.49 5.41 -0.77
N VAL A 73 -0.72 5.74 -0.31
CA VAL A 73 -0.97 6.91 0.55
C VAL A 73 -0.15 6.83 1.84
N ALA A 74 -0.15 5.68 2.52
CA ALA A 74 0.64 5.48 3.73
C ALA A 74 2.14 5.67 3.49
N LEU A 75 2.67 5.19 2.35
CA LEU A 75 4.06 5.41 1.98
C LEU A 75 4.36 6.88 1.73
N ARG A 76 3.49 7.59 1.03
CA ARG A 76 3.65 9.01 0.75
C ARG A 76 3.65 9.84 2.04
N GLU A 77 2.68 9.61 2.92
CA GLU A 77 2.60 10.31 4.21
C GLU A 77 3.83 10.04 5.07
N ALA A 78 4.33 8.81 5.09
CA ALA A 78 5.54 8.48 5.83
C ALA A 78 6.78 9.17 5.27
N VAL A 79 6.92 9.26 3.94
CA VAL A 79 8.03 10.00 3.29
C VAL A 79 7.92 11.49 3.58
N ASP A 80 6.75 12.09 3.40
CA ASP A 80 6.51 13.52 3.64
C ASP A 80 6.77 13.88 5.11
N GLY A 81 6.28 13.06 6.05
CA GLY A 81 6.51 13.23 7.49
C GLY A 81 7.98 13.11 7.86
N THR A 82 8.70 12.13 7.30
CA THR A 82 10.12 11.93 7.58
C THR A 82 10.97 13.09 7.04
N ASN A 83 10.67 13.56 5.82
CA ASN A 83 11.34 14.73 5.24
C ASN A 83 11.12 16.01 6.07
N ALA A 84 9.89 16.22 6.58
CA ALA A 84 9.60 17.36 7.44
C ALA A 84 10.39 17.30 8.76
N HIS A 85 10.56 16.11 9.30
CA HIS A 85 11.33 15.86 10.52
C HIS A 85 12.82 16.14 10.31
N ASP A 86 13.39 15.70 9.19
CA ASP A 86 14.79 15.98 8.82
C ASP A 86 15.05 17.48 8.65
N ILE A 87 14.12 18.22 8.03
CA ILE A 87 14.21 19.68 7.90
C ILE A 87 14.15 20.36 9.27
N ALA A 88 13.22 19.94 10.13
CA ALA A 88 13.11 20.47 11.48
C ALA A 88 14.39 20.24 12.28
N ASP A 89 15.06 19.09 12.08
CA ASP A 89 16.33 18.79 12.73
C ASP A 89 17.47 19.67 12.22
N ILE A 90 17.56 19.92 10.91
CA ILE A 90 18.56 20.83 10.34
C ILE A 90 18.39 22.24 10.91
N LEU A 91 17.15 22.75 10.95
CA LEU A 91 16.83 24.07 11.47
C LEU A 91 17.05 24.17 12.98
N GLY A 92 16.61 23.17 13.75
CA GLY A 92 16.82 23.10 15.18
C GLY A 92 18.31 23.04 15.54
N ALA A 93 19.09 22.21 14.83
CA ALA A 93 20.53 22.13 15.02
C ALA A 93 21.23 23.45 14.65
N ALA A 94 20.77 24.17 13.62
CA ALA A 94 21.27 25.49 13.27
C ALA A 94 20.97 26.53 14.37
N ALA A 95 19.77 26.51 14.94
CA ALA A 95 19.37 27.40 16.04
C ALA A 95 20.18 27.14 17.33
N VAL A 96 20.47 25.87 17.66
CA VAL A 96 21.31 25.54 18.81
C VAL A 96 22.75 26.02 18.59
N ARG A 97 23.31 25.85 17.38
CA ARG A 97 24.66 26.35 17.07
C ARG A 97 24.77 27.88 17.12
N SER A 98 23.71 28.60 16.78
CA SER A 98 23.71 30.08 16.86
C SER A 98 23.51 30.61 18.29
N HIS A 99 23.09 29.77 19.24
CA HIS A 99 22.87 30.11 20.65
C HIS A 99 23.87 29.46 21.61
N GLY A 100 24.92 28.80 21.12
CA GLY A 100 25.99 28.27 21.95
C GLY A 100 26.79 29.40 22.62
N PRO A 101 27.25 29.24 23.88
CA PRO A 101 28.02 30.27 24.56
C PRO A 101 29.35 30.50 23.80
N ALA A 102 29.72 31.77 23.66
CA ALA A 102 30.98 32.21 23.09
C ALA A 102 32.19 31.69 23.87
#